data_AF-A0A624SB95-F1
#
_entry.id   AF-A0A624SB95-F1
#
_cell.length_a   1.000
_cell.length_b   1.000
_cell.length_c   1.000
_cell.angle_alpha   90.00
_cell.angle_beta   90.00
_cell.angle_gamma   90.00
#
_symmetry.space_group_name_H-M   'P 1'
#
loop_
_entity.id
_entity.type
_entity.pdbx_description
1 polymer ?
#
loop_
_entity_poly.entity_id
_entity_poly.type
_entity_poly.pdbx_seq_one_letter_code
_entity_poly.pdbx_strand_id
1 'polypeptide(L)'
;MVYIVADKFYSTKEEIKIEAQQILNKSVLGSKIEGDDYLFLLSLFQNHSEWKNKSKGGFSEIITGKASHGTTCFYLKKERNLEDISFIHAIKCLKPKKG
;
A
#
# COMPACT_ATOMS: atom_id res chain seq x y z
N MET A 1 -17.39 -12.23 -7.64
CA MET A 1 -15.94 -12.41 -7.33
C MET A 1 -15.64 -11.57 -6.11
N VAL A 2 -14.80 -12.05 -5.20
CA VAL A 2 -14.47 -11.32 -3.98
C VAL A 2 -12.96 -11.14 -3.90
N TYR A 3 -12.53 -9.97 -3.44
CA TYR A 3 -11.15 -9.66 -3.15
C TYR A 3 -10.95 -9.70 -1.64
N ILE A 4 -9.79 -10.19 -1.19
CA ILE A 4 -9.44 -10.24 0.22
C ILE A 4 -8.15 -9.46 0.42
N VAL A 5 -8.16 -8.48 1.33
CA VAL A 5 -6.99 -7.70 1.75
C VAL A 5 -7.05 -7.56 3.27
N ALA A 6 -6.00 -8.01 3.98
CA ALA A 6 -5.96 -8.03 5.45
C ALA A 6 -7.27 -8.54 6.09
N ASP A 7 -7.75 -9.70 5.64
CA ASP A 7 -8.98 -10.38 6.10
C ASP A 7 -10.30 -9.61 5.88
N LYS A 8 -10.25 -8.46 5.22
CA LYS A 8 -11.44 -7.73 4.76
C LYS A 8 -11.85 -8.18 3.37
N PHE A 9 -13.16 -8.27 3.16
CA PHE A 9 -13.76 -8.66 1.89
C PHE A 9 -14.20 -7.43 1.11
N TYR A 10 -13.86 -7.39 -0.18
CA TYR A 10 -14.26 -6.34 -1.10
C TYR A 10 -14.93 -6.93 -2.32
N SER A 11 -16.01 -6.28 -2.76
CA SER A 11 -16.73 -6.64 -3.98
C SER A 11 -16.01 -6.12 -5.22
N THR A 12 -15.31 -4.98 -5.10
CA THR A 12 -14.62 -4.34 -6.23
C THR A 12 -13.22 -3.85 -5.89
N LYS A 13 -12.39 -3.68 -6.92
CA LYS A 13 -11.08 -3.01 -6.79
C LYS A 13 -11.19 -1.52 -6.46
N GLU A 14 -12.33 -0.89 -6.80
CA GLU A 14 -12.56 0.53 -6.50
C GLU A 14 -12.76 0.76 -5.00
N GLU A 15 -13.41 -0.16 -4.29
CA GLU A 15 -13.54 -0.09 -2.82
C GLU A 15 -12.17 -0.12 -2.14
N ILE A 16 -11.28 -1.02 -2.58
CA ILE A 16 -9.90 -1.12 -2.09
C ILE A 16 -9.12 0.17 -2.37
N LYS A 17 -9.32 0.75 -3.56
CA LYS A 17 -8.70 2.02 -3.97
C LYS A 17 -9.18 3.17 -3.09
N ILE A 18 -10.47 3.25 -2.80
CA ILE A 18 -11.06 4.27 -1.92
C ILE A 18 -10.46 4.16 -0.52
N GLU A 19 -10.35 2.96 0.05
CA GLU A 19 -9.74 2.77 1.38
C GLU A 19 -8.26 3.17 1.42
N ALA A 20 -7.47 2.74 0.43
CA ALA A 20 -6.07 3.16 0.32
C ALA A 20 -5.92 4.69 0.19
N GLN A 21 -6.82 5.33 -0.57
CA GLN A 21 -6.84 6.79 -0.73
C GLN A 21 -7.26 7.51 0.56
N GLN A 22 -8.21 6.97 1.32
CA GLN A 22 -8.60 7.52 2.62
C GLN A 22 -7.44 7.45 3.61
N ILE A 23 -6.70 6.35 3.64
CA ILE A 23 -5.49 6.22 4.45
C ILE A 23 -4.46 7.27 4.04
N LEU A 24 -4.20 7.42 2.74
CA LEU A 24 -3.26 8.42 2.23
C LEU A 24 -3.65 9.85 2.60
N ASN A 25 -4.94 10.18 2.54
CA ASN A 25 -5.45 11.53 2.82
C ASN A 25 -5.47 11.88 4.31
N LYS A 26 -5.77 10.91 5.20
CA LYS A 26 -5.79 11.13 6.65
C LYS A 26 -4.40 11.07 7.29
N SER A 27 -3.42 10.54 6.57
CA SER A 27 -2.04 10.38 7.06
C SER A 27 -1.30 11.71 7.11
N VAL A 28 -0.52 11.90 8.18
CA VAL A 28 0.42 13.03 8.27
C VAL A 28 1.67 12.73 7.45
N LEU A 29 2.12 13.72 6.66
CA LEU A 29 3.29 13.59 5.80
C LEU A 29 4.53 13.18 6.62
N GLY A 30 5.27 12.18 6.15
CA GLY A 30 6.47 11.66 6.81
C GLY A 30 6.20 10.80 8.05
N SER A 31 4.95 10.71 8.49
CA SER A 31 4.57 9.88 9.63
C SER A 31 4.42 8.42 9.21
N LYS A 32 4.70 7.52 10.15
CA LYS A 32 4.46 6.09 9.99
C LYS A 32 2.96 5.79 9.96
N ILE A 33 2.58 4.84 9.12
CA ILE A 33 1.28 4.19 9.17
C ILE A 33 1.31 3.11 10.25
N GLU A 34 0.28 3.05 11.07
CA GLU A 34 0.17 2.12 12.19
C GLU A 34 -1.19 1.39 12.19
N GLY A 35 -1.31 0.38 13.05
CA GLY A 35 -2.55 -0.36 13.29
C GLY A 35 -3.12 -1.03 12.04
N ASP A 36 -4.45 -1.01 11.92
CA ASP A 36 -5.16 -1.69 10.83
C ASP A 36 -4.83 -1.12 9.45
N ASP A 37 -4.52 0.18 9.36
CA ASP A 37 -4.10 0.80 8.11
C ASP A 37 -2.77 0.22 7.62
N TYR A 38 -1.84 -0.05 8.55
CA TYR A 38 -0.57 -0.69 8.23
C TYR A 38 -0.79 -2.12 7.73
N LEU A 39 -1.60 -2.91 8.44
CA LEU A 39 -1.90 -4.29 8.06
C LEU A 39 -2.57 -4.36 6.70
N PHE A 40 -3.54 -3.48 6.44
CA PHE A 40 -4.21 -3.34 5.16
C PHE A 40 -3.21 -3.01 4.04
N LEU A 41 -2.42 -1.94 4.20
CA LEU A 41 -1.47 -1.51 3.17
C LEU A 41 -0.39 -2.56 2.92
N LEU A 42 0.13 -3.20 3.97
CA LEU A 42 1.10 -4.28 3.85
C LEU A 42 0.54 -5.44 3.03
N SER A 43 -0.66 -5.92 3.40
CA SER A 43 -1.35 -7.00 2.68
C SER A 43 -1.62 -6.61 1.22
N LEU A 44 -2.01 -5.36 0.98
CA LEU A 44 -2.22 -4.85 -0.38
C LEU A 44 -0.92 -4.85 -1.18
N PHE A 45 0.15 -4.26 -0.65
CA PHE A 45 1.43 -4.08 -1.34
C PHE A 45 2.15 -5.38 -1.67
N GLN A 46 1.93 -6.46 -0.92
CA GLN A 46 2.45 -7.79 -1.25
C GLN A 46 1.96 -8.31 -2.61
N ASN A 47 0.85 -7.77 -3.13
CA ASN A 47 0.35 -8.11 -4.47
C ASN A 47 1.10 -7.37 -5.59
N HIS A 48 1.89 -6.35 -5.30
CA HIS A 48 2.65 -5.59 -6.30
C HIS A 48 3.62 -6.52 -7.04
N SER A 49 3.65 -6.47 -8.38
CA SER A 49 4.53 -7.35 -9.18
C SER A 49 6.01 -7.22 -8.82
N GLU A 50 6.43 -6.01 -8.45
CA GLU A 50 7.79 -5.70 -8.00
C GLU A 50 7.99 -5.81 -6.48
N TRP A 51 7.01 -6.34 -5.74
CA TRP A 51 7.08 -6.42 -4.27
C TRP A 51 8.39 -7.04 -3.78
N LYS A 52 8.82 -8.15 -4.39
CA LYS A 52 10.07 -8.83 -4.02
C LYS A 52 11.31 -7.94 -4.15
N ASN A 53 11.32 -7.04 -5.13
CA ASN A 53 12.42 -6.11 -5.35
C ASN A 53 12.32 -4.90 -4.42
N LYS A 54 11.11 -4.31 -4.32
CA LYS A 54 10.86 -3.12 -3.50
C LYS A 54 11.04 -3.40 -2.01
N SER A 55 10.61 -4.57 -1.53
CA SER A 55 10.82 -5.01 -0.13
C SER A 55 12.18 -5.66 0.14
N LYS A 56 13.03 -5.83 -0.89
CA LYS A 56 14.35 -6.48 -0.74
C LYS A 56 15.21 -5.72 0.27
N GLY A 57 15.83 -6.48 1.17
CA GLY A 57 16.62 -5.95 2.28
C GLY A 57 15.79 -5.52 3.50
N GLY A 58 14.46 -5.73 3.45
CA GLY A 58 13.55 -5.27 4.49
C GLY A 58 13.25 -3.78 4.41
N PHE A 59 12.27 -3.36 5.20
CA PHE A 59 11.93 -1.97 5.46
C PHE A 59 11.40 -1.89 6.90
N SER A 60 11.56 -0.74 7.55
CA SER A 60 11.14 -0.56 8.95
C SER A 60 9.67 -0.17 9.06
N GLU A 61 9.19 0.69 8.15
CA GLU A 61 7.88 1.34 8.26
C GLU A 61 7.30 1.64 6.87
N ILE A 62 5.96 1.72 6.78
CA ILE A 62 5.28 2.37 5.65
C ILE A 62 5.03 3.81 6.07
N ILE A 63 5.42 4.76 5.22
CA ILE A 63 5.22 6.19 5.46
C ILE A 63 4.54 6.86 4.26
N THR A 64 4.07 8.08 4.44
CA THR A 64 3.70 8.97 3.33
C THR A 64 4.80 9.98 3.03
N GLY A 65 4.96 10.35 1.77
CA GLY A 65 5.95 11.32 1.32
C GLY A 65 5.46 12.09 0.09
N LYS A 66 6.14 13.20 -0.25
CA LYS A 66 5.85 13.96 -1.47
C LYS A 66 6.66 13.40 -2.64
N ALA A 67 6.00 13.10 -3.74
CA ALA A 67 6.64 12.89 -5.02
C ALA A 67 7.11 14.23 -5.61
N SER A 68 7.98 14.18 -6.63
CA SER A 68 8.58 15.36 -7.27
C SER A 68 7.58 16.38 -7.81
N HIS A 69 6.34 15.95 -8.10
CA HIS A 69 5.25 16.82 -8.58
C HIS A 69 4.26 17.25 -7.49
N GLY A 70 4.59 17.08 -6.20
CA GLY A 70 3.80 17.55 -5.06
C GLY A 70 2.64 16.63 -4.65
N THR A 71 2.42 15.52 -5.35
CA THR A 71 1.47 14.48 -4.94
C THR A 71 1.99 13.70 -3.74
N THR A 72 1.11 13.33 -2.81
CA THR A 72 1.48 12.47 -1.68
C THR A 72 1.42 11.01 -2.13
N CYS A 73 2.44 10.22 -1.81
CA CYS A 73 2.54 8.80 -2.14
C CYS A 73 2.99 7.99 -0.92
N PHE A 74 2.79 6.67 -0.97
CA PHE A 74 3.35 5.75 0.02
C PHE A 74 4.78 5.39 -0.32
N TYR A 75 5.59 5.21 0.73
CA TYR A 75 6.96 4.75 0.65
C TYR A 75 7.23 3.66 1.67
N LEU A 76 8.05 2.68 1.29
CA LEU A 76 8.70 1.78 2.21
C LEU A 76 9.97 2.47 2.72
N LYS A 77 10.02 2.76 4.02
CA LYS A 77 11.18 3.37 4.66
C LYS A 77 12.23 2.30 4.94
N LYS A 78 13.35 2.35 4.22
CA LYS A 78 14.52 1.51 4.46
C LYS A 78 15.54 2.29 5.29
N GLU A 79 16.61 1.62 5.71
CA GLU A 79 17.66 2.23 6.53
C GLU A 79 18.27 3.49 5.89
N ARG A 80 18.47 3.49 4.56
CA ARG A 80 19.21 4.54 3.85
C ARG A 80 18.43 5.27 2.77
N ASN A 81 17.24 4.79 2.43
CA ASN A 81 16.43 5.37 1.35
C ASN A 81 14.94 5.11 1.54
N LEU A 82 14.14 5.82 0.75
CA LEU A 82 12.72 5.59 0.58
C LEU A 82 12.50 4.89 -0.75
N GLU A 83 11.77 3.80 -0.73
CA GLU A 83 11.32 3.09 -1.92
C GLU A 83 9.85 3.43 -2.15
N ASP A 84 9.50 4.03 -3.27
CA ASP A 84 8.09 4.33 -3.58
C ASP A 84 7.28 3.03 -3.71
N ILE A 85 5.99 3.06 -3.38
CA ILE A 85 5.13 1.91 -3.65
C ILE A 85 3.72 2.32 -4.05
N SER A 86 3.32 1.88 -5.24
CA SER A 86 2.04 2.25 -5.85
C SER A 86 0.92 1.31 -5.42
N PHE A 87 -0.02 1.82 -4.61
CA PHE A 87 -1.23 1.07 -4.27
C PHE A 87 -2.08 0.79 -5.51
N ILE A 88 -2.10 1.71 -6.49
CA ILE A 88 -2.80 1.51 -7.77
C ILE A 88 -2.24 0.28 -8.50
N HIS A 89 -0.91 0.13 -8.54
CA HIS A 89 -0.29 -1.01 -9.19
C HIS A 89 -0.53 -2.31 -8.41
N ALA A 90 -0.44 -2.27 -7.07
CA ALA A 90 -0.79 -3.40 -6.23
C ALA A 90 -2.24 -3.89 -6.47
N ILE A 91 -3.20 -2.96 -6.57
CA ILE A 91 -4.60 -3.26 -6.88
C ILE A 91 -4.75 -3.86 -8.30
N LYS A 92 -4.00 -3.38 -9.29
CA LYS A 92 -4.00 -3.97 -10.64
C LYS A 92 -3.55 -5.43 -10.59
N CYS A 93 -2.49 -5.73 -9.84
CA CYS A 93 -1.96 -7.09 -9.69
C CYS A 93 -2.80 -8.00 -8.79
N LEU A 94 -3.69 -7.44 -7.96
CA LEU A 94 -4.57 -8.20 -7.07
C LEU A 94 -5.48 -9.14 -7.87
N LYS A 95 -5.49 -10.42 -7.48
CA LYS A 95 -6.33 -11.46 -8.09
C LYS A 95 -7.56 -11.71 -7.21
N PRO A 96 -8.76 -11.89 -7.80
CA PRO A 96 -9.92 -12.29 -7.03
C PRO A 96 -9.70 -13.70 -6.45
N LYS A 97 -10.21 -13.93 -5.24
CA LYS A 97 -10.27 -15.28 -4.69
C LYS A 97 -11.38 -16.04 -5.42
N LYS A 98 -11.03 -17.20 -5.97
CA LYS A 98 -12.03 -18.19 -6.39
C LYS A 98 -12.55 -18.82 -5.10
N GLY A 99 -13.87 -18.70 -4.88
CA GLY A 99 -14.55 -19.46 -3.83
C GLY A 99 -14.52 -20.95 -4.11
#